data_AF-A0A520I3M6-F1
#
_entry.id   AF-A0A520I3M6-F1
#
_cell.length_a   1.000
_cell.length_b   1.000
_cell.length_c   1.000
_cell.angle_alpha   90.00
_cell.angle_beta   90.00
_cell.angle_gamma   90.00
#
_symmetry.space_group_name_H-M   'P 1'
#
loop_
_entity.id
_entity.type
_entity.pdbx_description
1 polymer ?
#
loop_
_entity_poly.entity_id
_entity_poly.type
_entity_poly.pdbx_seq_one_letter_code
_entity_poly.pdbx_strand_id
1 'polypeptide(L)' 'MERRAAVKNMAFLIGGALSATTIGVFLEGCSGPSKSDGKLFSDDQQLLITEIADIIIPTTSSPGAKAAGVGPFIT' A
#
# COMPACT_ATOMS: atom_id res chain seq x y z
N MET A 1 -26.23 -31.19 35.31
CA MET A 1 -25.29 -30.05 35.28
C MET A 1 -24.40 -30.07 34.04
N GLU A 2 -24.10 -31.24 33.47
CA GLU A 2 -23.28 -31.43 32.26
C GLU A 2 -23.61 -30.58 31.02
N ARG A 3 -24.89 -30.35 30.72
CA ARG A 3 -25.28 -29.59 29.50
C ARG A 3 -24.80 -28.13 29.54
N ARG A 4 -24.82 -27.48 30.71
CA ARG A 4 -24.35 -26.10 30.86
C ARG A 4 -22.83 -26.01 30.79
N ALA A 5 -22.13 -27.02 31.29
CA ALA A 5 -20.67 -27.11 31.20
C ALA A 5 -20.21 -27.31 29.74
N ALA A 6 -20.87 -28.20 28.99
CA ALA A 6 -20.57 -28.42 27.57
C ALA A 6 -20.75 -27.14 26.73
N VAL A 7 -21.85 -26.40 26.96
CA VAL A 7 -22.11 -25.12 26.27
C VAL A 7 -21.07 -24.06 26.64
N LYS A 8 -20.67 -23.97 27.92
CA LYS A 8 -19.63 -23.02 28.37
C LYS A 8 -18.27 -23.32 27.74
N ASN A 9 -17.90 -24.59 27.64
CA ASN A 9 -16.64 -25.01 27.01
C ASN A 9 -16.65 -24.73 25.51
N MET A 10 -17.78 -25.00 24.83
CA MET A 10 -17.94 -24.68 23.40
C MET A 10 -17.87 -23.17 23.15
N ALA A 11 -18.51 -22.35 23.99
CA ALA A 11 -18.44 -20.89 23.90
C ALA A 11 -17.01 -20.38 24.10
N PHE A 12 -16.26 -20.98 25.03
CA PHE A 12 -14.86 -20.62 25.26
C PHE A 12 -13.95 -21.00 24.08
N LEU A 13 -14.15 -22.18 23.50
CA LEU A 13 -13.39 -22.63 22.31
C LEU A 13 -13.68 -21.76 21.09
N ILE A 14 -14.95 -21.47 20.81
CA ILE A 14 -15.35 -20.63 19.67
C ILE A 14 -14.90 -19.18 19.90
N GLY A 15 -15.11 -18.63 21.09
CA GLY A 15 -14.67 -17.28 21.45
C GLY A 15 -13.14 -17.12 21.39
N GLY A 16 -12.39 -18.12 21.84
CA GLY A 16 -10.92 -18.16 21.75
C GLY A 16 -10.41 -18.28 20.31
N ALA A 17 -11.01 -19.17 19.51
CA ALA A 17 -10.62 -19.36 18.11
C ALA A 17 -10.86 -18.10 17.26
N LEU A 18 -12.01 -17.43 17.44
CA LEU A 18 -12.32 -16.19 16.72
C LEU A 18 -11.39 -15.04 17.14
N SER A 19 -11.11 -14.91 18.45
CA SER A 19 -10.22 -13.86 18.98
C SER A 19 -8.77 -14.01 18.52
N ALA A 20 -8.28 -15.24 18.37
CA ALA A 20 -6.92 -15.48 17.89
C ALA A 20 -6.74 -15.00 16.44
N THR A 21 -7.74 -15.24 15.58
CA THR A 21 -7.69 -14.78 14.18
C THR A 21 -7.76 -13.26 14.08
N THR A 22 -8.63 -12.60 14.84
CA THR A 22 -8.80 -11.14 14.78
C THR A 22 -7.58 -10.38 15.29
N ILE A 23 -6.88 -10.89 16.30
CA ILE A 23 -5.61 -10.29 16.76
C ILE A 23 -4.55 -10.34 15.64
N GLY A 24 -4.45 -11.46 14.91
CA GLY A 24 -3.54 -11.58 13.77
C GLY A 24 -3.85 -10.55 12.67
N VAL A 25 -5.12 -10.44 12.24
CA VAL A 25 -5.49 -9.46 11.20
C VAL A 25 -5.37 -8.01 11.68
N PHE A 26 -5.59 -7.76 12.97
CA PHE A 26 -5.47 -6.42 13.54
C PHE A 26 -3.99 -5.99 13.67
N LEU A 27 -3.08 -6.91 14.02
CA LEU A 27 -1.63 -6.64 13.99
C LEU A 27 -1.12 -6.43 12.55
N GLU A 28 -1.62 -7.22 11.59
CA GLU A 28 -1.32 -7.02 10.17
C GLU A 28 -1.87 -5.67 9.67
N GLY A 29 -3.04 -5.25 10.15
CA GLY A 29 -3.67 -3.97 9.80
C GLY A 29 -3.06 -2.74 10.49
N CYS A 30 -2.51 -2.89 11.71
CA CYS A 30 -1.76 -1.82 12.40
C CYS A 30 -0.35 -1.64 11.83
N SER A 31 0.19 -2.68 11.19
CA SER A 31 1.39 -2.59 10.36
C SER A 31 0.98 -2.10 8.98
N GLY A 32 0.58 -0.82 8.89
CA GLY A 32 0.29 -0.19 7.60
C GLY A 32 1.43 -0.51 6.61
N PRO A 33 1.12 -0.71 5.32
CA PRO A 33 2.10 -1.18 4.34
C PRO A 33 3.37 -0.37 4.55
N SER A 34 4.48 -1.04 4.84
CA SER A 34 5.78 -0.42 5.01
C SER A 34 5.92 0.53 3.84
N LYS A 35 5.87 1.84 4.10
CA LYS A 35 5.98 2.84 3.04
C LYS A 35 7.25 2.47 2.32
N SER A 36 7.12 1.97 1.11
CA SER A 36 8.26 1.70 0.27
C SER A 36 8.78 3.09 -0.06
N ASP A 37 9.68 3.58 0.78
CA ASP A 37 10.51 4.75 0.50
C ASP A 37 11.49 4.46 -0.66
N GLY A 38 11.32 3.31 -1.34
CA GLY A 38 11.95 2.98 -2.61
C GLY A 38 11.10 3.55 -3.74
N LYS A 39 11.70 4.47 -4.51
CA LYS A 39 11.35 4.86 -5.88
C LYS A 39 10.18 4.04 -6.46
N LEU A 40 9.00 4.64 -6.64
CA LEU A 40 7.84 3.92 -7.22
C LEU A 40 8.13 3.49 -8.68
N PHE A 41 9.13 4.11 -9.29
CA PHE A 41 9.57 3.85 -10.66
C PHE A 41 11.07 3.50 -10.70
N SER A 42 11.41 2.49 -11.50
CA SER A 42 12.79 2.25 -11.93
C SER A 42 13.33 3.45 -12.74
N ASP A 43 14.65 3.57 -12.87
CA ASP A 43 15.27 4.68 -13.62
C ASP A 43 14.78 4.72 -15.08
N ASP A 44 14.59 3.55 -15.71
CA ASP A 44 14.04 3.43 -17.06
C ASP A 44 12.58 3.91 -17.14
N GLN A 45 11.76 3.59 -16.14
CA GLN A 45 10.39 4.07 -16.06
C GLN A 45 10.33 5.59 -15.85
N GLN A 46 11.26 6.15 -15.08
CA GLN A 46 11.32 7.58 -14.85
C GLN A 46 11.73 8.34 -16.12
N LEU A 47 12.63 7.77 -16.94
CA LEU A 47 12.94 8.29 -18.27
C LEU A 47 11.72 8.25 -19.19
N LEU A 48 10.99 7.14 -19.24
CA LEU A 48 9.77 7.01 -20.04
C LEU A 48 8.70 8.03 -19.63
N ILE A 49 8.48 8.20 -18.34
CA ILE A 49 7.52 9.18 -17.80
C ILE A 49 7.96 10.60 -18.16
N THR A 50 9.26 10.90 -18.12
CA THR A 50 9.79 12.21 -18.51
C THR A 50 9.55 12.50 -19.99
N GLU A 51 9.73 11.50 -20.87
CA GLU A 51 9.42 11.62 -22.29
C GLU A 51 7.92 11.80 -22.53
N ILE A 52 7.06 11.04 -21.83
CA ILE A 52 5.60 11.18 -21.91
C ILE A 52 5.17 12.58 -21.47
N ALA A 53 5.74 13.08 -20.38
CA ALA A 53 5.47 14.44 -19.90
C ALA A 53 5.87 15.50 -20.92
N ASP A 54 6.97 15.29 -21.66
CA ASP A 54 7.45 16.20 -22.71
C ASP A 54 6.56 16.17 -23.95
N ILE A 55 5.92 15.03 -24.26
CA ILE A 55 4.91 14.94 -25.31
C ILE A 55 3.65 15.74 -24.91
N ILE A 56 3.25 15.69 -23.64
CA ILE A 56 2.07 16.42 -23.12
C ILE A 56 2.35 17.93 -23.05
N ILE A 57 3.53 18.32 -22.57
CA ILE A 57 3.98 19.72 -22.48
C ILE A 57 5.27 19.87 -23.28
N PRO A 58 5.15 20.01 -24.62
CA PRO A 58 6.31 20.20 -25.48
C PRO A 58 6.94 21.57 -25.25
N THR A 59 8.23 21.68 -25.59
CA THR A 59 8.92 22.97 -25.66
C THR A 59 8.23 23.88 -26.66
N THR A 60 7.74 25.02 -26.18
CA THR A 60 7.14 26.07 -27.01
C THR A 60 7.81 27.41 -26.67
N SER A 61 7.05 28.44 -26.28
CA SER A 61 7.61 29.69 -25.74
C SER A 61 8.11 29.53 -24.31
N SER A 62 7.71 28.46 -23.62
CA SER A 62 8.23 28.03 -22.32
C SER A 62 9.03 26.74 -22.45
N PRO A 63 9.94 26.44 -21.48
CA PRO A 63 10.57 25.14 -21.39
C PRO A 63 9.51 24.02 -21.34
N GLY A 64 9.73 22.93 -22.09
CA GLY A 64 8.91 21.72 -22.06
C GLY A 64 9.13 20.93 -20.77
N ALA A 65 8.31 19.93 -20.49
CA ALA A 65 8.34 19.21 -19.22
C ALA A 65 9.70 18.56 -18.92
N LYS A 66 10.42 18.09 -19.96
CA LYS A 66 11.77 17.54 -19.80
C LYS A 66 12.77 18.63 -19.41
N ALA A 67 12.75 19.75 -20.12
CA ALA A 67 13.63 20.90 -19.87
C ALA A 67 13.34 21.59 -18.53
N ALA A 68 12.08 21.55 -18.08
CA ALA A 68 11.64 22.06 -16.79
C ALA A 68 11.94 21.10 -15.62
N GLY A 69 12.46 19.90 -15.89
CA GLY A 69 12.81 18.94 -14.85
C GLY A 69 11.61 18.37 -14.10
N VAL A 70 10.50 18.10 -14.79
CA VAL A 70 9.27 17.56 -14.19
C VAL A 70 9.42 16.08 -13.80
N GLY A 71 10.25 15.32 -14.52
CA GLY A 71 10.45 13.87 -14.30
C GLY A 71 10.74 13.46 -12.85
N PRO A 72 11.68 14.13 -12.14
CA PRO A 72 11.97 13.87 -10.73
C PRO A 72 10.82 14.16 -9.75
N PHE A 73 9.81 14.94 -10.14
CA PHE A 73 8.63 15.23 -9.30
C PHE A 73 7.52 14.20 -9.47
N ILE A 74 7.63 13.32 -10.46
CA ILE A 74 6.71 12.19 -10.68
C ILE A 74 7.36 10.97 -10.03
N THR A 75 7.22 10.87 -8.72
CA THR A 75 7.80 9.82 -7.88
C THR A 75 6.81 8.79 -7.45
#